data_AF-A0A2V5QDR8-F1
#
_entry.id   AF-A0A2V5QDR8-F1
#
_cell.length_a   1.000
_cell.length_b   1.000
_cell.length_c   1.000
_cell.angle_alpha   90.00
_cell.angle_beta   90.00
_cell.angle_gamma   90.00
#
_symmetry.space_group_name_H-M   'P 1'
#
loop_
_entity.id
_entity.type
_entity.pdbx_description
1 polymer ?
#
loop_
_entity_poly.entity_id
_entity_poly.type
_entity_poly.pdbx_seq_one_letter_code
_entity_poly.pdbx_strand_id
1 'polypeptide(L)'
;MPRFYQDKGYYEAKVSHDLTVDDKEGLVTANIQISEGEPIRVAQISVDIVDAPELKTELQALLPKLPLREGEIFAVDAYQRTESQLKEFFYDKSRAAITIQRKAEVILDRHAANVSYVLNAGPETQFGATTVEGLKDVEQSIVLQELTYKPGESFSGAALRTTEKNLRELDLFSLIVIEPQPSPPDTVVPVKIRLEEKPPREIKVGLGYGTEEQLRGQVRWRNNNWLGGARRLEVGVKASF
;
A
#
# COMPACT_ATOMS: atom_id res chain seq x y z
N MET A 1 -5.11 -9.10 -19.98
CA MET A 1 -4.85 -7.78 -20.61
C MET A 1 -6.03 -6.81 -20.54
N PRO A 2 -7.30 -7.17 -20.85
CA PRO A 2 -8.41 -6.19 -20.84
C PRO A 2 -8.64 -5.51 -19.48
N ARG A 3 -8.53 -6.27 -18.39
CA ARG A 3 -8.66 -5.76 -17.01
C ARG A 3 -7.65 -4.66 -16.67
N PHE A 4 -6.42 -4.74 -17.20
CA PHE A 4 -5.41 -3.71 -16.98
C PHE A 4 -5.84 -2.35 -17.55
N TYR A 5 -6.46 -2.34 -18.72
CA TYR A 5 -6.97 -1.12 -19.36
C TYR A 5 -8.21 -0.58 -18.66
N GLN A 6 -9.13 -1.47 -18.25
CA GLN A 6 -10.29 -1.09 -17.45
C GLN A 6 -9.89 -0.44 -16.12
N ASP A 7 -8.87 -0.98 -15.43
CA ASP A 7 -8.34 -0.41 -14.19
C ASP A 7 -7.72 0.99 -14.40
N LYS A 8 -7.36 1.32 -15.65
CA LYS A 8 -6.82 2.61 -16.10
C LYS A 8 -7.88 3.54 -16.70
N GLY A 9 -9.16 3.15 -16.72
CA GLY A 9 -10.27 3.97 -17.21
C GLY A 9 -10.64 3.73 -18.68
N TYR A 10 -10.03 2.76 -19.35
CA TYR A 10 -10.30 2.42 -20.76
C TYR A 10 -11.21 1.19 -20.82
N TYR A 11 -12.52 1.42 -20.72
CA TYR A 11 -13.50 0.34 -20.64
C TYR A 11 -13.81 -0.31 -22.00
N GLU A 12 -13.57 0.42 -23.09
CA GLU A 12 -13.79 -0.06 -24.46
C GLU A 12 -12.54 -0.71 -25.08
N ALA A 13 -11.48 -0.87 -24.30
CA ALA A 13 -10.21 -1.38 -24.80
C ALA A 13 -10.33 -2.78 -25.41
N LYS A 14 -9.87 -2.92 -26.65
CA LYS A 14 -9.81 -4.19 -27.40
C LYS A 14 -8.36 -4.60 -27.58
N VAL A 15 -8.07 -5.86 -27.27
CA VAL A 15 -6.74 -6.45 -27.43
C VAL A 15 -6.87 -7.66 -28.35
N SER A 16 -6.23 -7.60 -29.51
CA SER A 16 -6.03 -8.73 -30.42
C SER A 16 -4.58 -9.18 -30.38
N HIS A 17 -4.35 -10.46 -30.62
CA HIS A 17 -3.00 -11.02 -30.70
C HIS A 17 -2.94 -12.06 -31.81
N ASP A 18 -1.79 -12.13 -32.46
CA ASP A 18 -1.42 -13.18 -33.39
C ASP A 18 0.00 -13.70 -33.08
N LEU A 19 0.21 -14.98 -33.37
CA LEU A 19 1.50 -15.64 -33.20
C LEU A 19 1.99 -16.05 -34.58
N THR A 20 3.18 -15.60 -34.94
CA THR A 20 3.89 -16.04 -36.14
C THR A 20 5.03 -16.95 -35.72
N VAL A 21 5.01 -18.21 -36.14
CA VAL A 21 6.06 -19.19 -35.84
C VAL A 21 6.94 -19.34 -37.08
N ASP A 22 8.24 -19.15 -36.93
CA ASP A 22 9.24 -19.53 -37.92
C ASP A 22 9.88 -20.86 -37.51
N ASP A 23 9.35 -21.95 -38.08
CA ASP A 23 9.82 -23.32 -37.81
C ASP A 23 11.27 -23.57 -38.25
N LYS A 24 11.82 -22.74 -39.16
CA LYS A 24 13.20 -22.91 -39.66
C LYS A 24 14.22 -22.31 -38.71
N GLU A 25 13.90 -21.17 -38.10
CA GLU A 25 14.77 -20.50 -37.11
C GLU A 25 14.41 -20.84 -35.65
N GLY A 26 13.30 -21.55 -35.43
CA GLY A 26 12.81 -21.89 -34.08
C GLY A 26 12.32 -20.67 -33.31
N LEU A 27 11.90 -19.61 -34.01
CA LEU A 27 11.47 -18.35 -33.41
C LEU A 27 9.95 -18.25 -33.40
N VAL A 28 9.41 -17.65 -32.34
CA VAL A 28 7.99 -17.30 -32.24
C VAL A 28 7.89 -15.80 -32.02
N THR A 29 7.22 -15.12 -32.94
CA THR A 29 6.90 -13.69 -32.83
C THR A 29 5.45 -13.54 -32.38
N ALA A 30 5.23 -12.84 -31.27
CA ALA A 30 3.89 -12.48 -30.81
C ALA A 30 3.60 -11.03 -31.19
N ASN A 31 2.64 -10.81 -32.09
CA ASN A 31 2.15 -9.49 -32.42
C ASN A 31 0.90 -9.21 -31.57
N ILE A 32 0.93 -8.13 -30.80
CA ILE A 32 -0.20 -7.72 -29.96
C ILE A 32 -0.66 -6.35 -30.46
N GLN A 33 -1.91 -6.29 -30.91
CA GLN A 33 -2.55 -5.05 -31.32
C GLN A 33 -3.55 -4.60 -30.25
N ILE A 34 -3.47 -3.33 -29.87
CA ILE A 34 -4.25 -2.76 -28.78
C ILE A 34 -4.94 -1.51 -29.30
N SER A 35 -6.26 -1.44 -29.11
CA SER A 35 -7.07 -0.25 -29.32
C SER A 35 -7.71 0.12 -28.00
N GLU A 36 -7.29 1.23 -27.38
CA GLU A 36 -7.71 1.59 -26.02
C GLU A 36 -9.12 2.18 -25.95
N GLY A 37 -9.57 2.85 -27.02
CA GLY A 37 -10.85 3.60 -27.03
C GLY A 37 -10.75 4.94 -26.29
N GLU A 38 -11.89 5.61 -26.09
CA GLU A 38 -11.93 6.84 -25.29
C GLU A 38 -11.92 6.52 -23.78
N PRO A 39 -11.14 7.27 -22.96
CA PRO A 39 -11.11 7.04 -21.53
C PRO A 39 -12.35 7.60 -20.85
N ILE A 40 -12.82 6.89 -19.83
CA ILE A 40 -13.82 7.40 -18.89
C ILE A 40 -13.16 8.48 -18.02
N ARG A 41 -13.78 9.67 -17.98
CA ARG A 41 -13.33 10.79 -17.13
C ARG A 41 -14.25 10.98 -15.95
N VAL A 42 -13.70 11.41 -14.82
CA VAL A 42 -14.50 11.75 -13.64
C VAL A 42 -15.26 13.04 -13.93
N ALA A 43 -16.58 12.94 -14.02
CA ALA A 43 -17.43 14.10 -14.27
C ALA A 43 -17.79 14.85 -12.98
N GLN A 44 -18.00 14.10 -11.89
CA GLN A 44 -18.40 14.65 -10.60
C GLN A 44 -17.85 13.81 -9.46
N ILE A 45 -17.40 14.47 -8.39
CA ILE A 45 -17.06 13.86 -7.11
C ILE A 45 -17.89 14.52 -6.00
N SER A 46 -18.69 13.74 -5.28
CA SER A 46 -19.33 14.18 -4.04
C SER A 46 -18.69 13.51 -2.82
N VAL A 47 -18.42 14.31 -1.79
CA VAL A 47 -17.90 13.82 -0.51
C VAL A 47 -18.69 14.48 0.61
N ASP A 48 -19.46 13.68 1.35
CA ASP A 48 -20.37 14.15 2.38
C ASP A 48 -20.05 13.48 3.72
N ILE A 49 -19.96 14.28 4.80
CA ILE A 49 -19.87 13.80 6.18
C ILE A 49 -21.24 13.87 6.83
N VAL A 50 -21.70 12.77 7.42
CA VAL A 50 -23.04 12.65 8.01
C VAL A 50 -23.11 13.11 9.47
N ASP A 51 -22.10 12.79 10.28
CA ASP A 51 -22.17 12.76 11.75
C ASP A 51 -21.05 13.55 12.46
N ALA A 52 -20.24 14.31 11.72
CA ALA A 52 -19.17 15.17 12.26
C ALA A 52 -19.02 16.49 11.46
N PRO A 53 -20.01 17.40 11.53
CA PRO A 53 -20.00 18.66 10.77
C PRO A 53 -18.81 19.57 11.09
N GLU A 54 -18.24 19.46 12.29
CA GLU A 54 -17.05 20.18 12.74
C GLU A 54 -15.81 19.89 11.89
N LEU A 55 -15.72 18.71 11.27
CA LEU A 55 -14.60 18.30 10.42
C LEU A 55 -14.76 18.73 8.95
N LYS A 56 -15.91 19.29 8.57
CA LYS A 56 -16.25 19.60 7.18
C LYS A 56 -15.27 20.57 6.52
N THR A 57 -14.86 21.62 7.23
CA THR A 57 -13.94 22.64 6.71
C THR A 57 -12.56 22.05 6.42
N GLU A 58 -12.04 21.22 7.34
CA GLU A 58 -10.75 20.57 7.16
C GLU A 58 -10.80 19.53 6.03
N LEU A 59 -11.89 18.77 5.93
CA LEU A 59 -12.10 17.84 4.83
C LEU A 59 -12.13 18.57 3.47
N GLN A 60 -12.84 19.70 3.37
CA GLN A 60 -12.88 20.49 2.14
C GLN A 60 -11.50 20.97 1.69
N ALA A 61 -10.61 21.29 2.65
CA ALA A 61 -9.22 21.64 2.34
C ALA A 61 -8.37 20.44 1.88
N LEU A 62 -8.78 19.21 2.19
CA LEU A 62 -8.13 17.98 1.74
C LEU A 62 -8.55 17.58 0.31
N LEU A 63 -9.82 17.83 -0.08
CA LEU A 63 -10.37 17.37 -1.37
C LEU A 63 -9.48 17.68 -2.60
N PRO A 64 -8.90 18.88 -2.76
CA PRO A 64 -8.05 19.19 -3.92
C PRO A 64 -6.73 18.41 -3.96
N LYS A 65 -6.31 17.83 -2.83
CA LYS A 65 -5.06 17.07 -2.69
C LYS A 65 -5.27 15.57 -2.91
N LEU A 66 -6.52 15.13 -3.05
CA LEU A 66 -6.84 13.72 -3.23
C LEU A 66 -6.38 13.22 -4.62
N PRO A 67 -6.07 11.91 -4.75
CA PRO A 67 -5.63 11.32 -6.02
C PRO A 67 -6.68 11.35 -7.12
N LEU A 68 -7.96 11.21 -6.77
CA LEU A 68 -9.06 11.26 -7.72
C LEU A 68 -9.61 12.67 -7.81
N ARG A 69 -9.70 13.23 -9.02
CA ARG A 69 -10.17 14.59 -9.27
C ARG A 69 -11.13 14.65 -10.46
N GLU A 70 -12.02 15.63 -10.42
CA GLU A 70 -12.89 15.93 -11.54
C GLU A 70 -12.09 16.33 -12.79
N GLY A 71 -12.53 15.86 -13.96
CA GLY A 71 -11.89 16.04 -15.26
C GLY A 71 -10.76 15.06 -15.59
N GLU A 72 -10.17 14.41 -14.58
CA GLU A 72 -9.12 13.40 -14.79
C GLU A 72 -9.70 12.05 -15.22
N ILE A 73 -8.85 11.16 -15.75
CA ILE A 73 -9.26 9.81 -16.14
C ILE A 73 -9.64 9.02 -14.88
N PHE A 74 -10.77 8.33 -14.92
CA PHE A 74 -11.20 7.46 -13.83
C PHE A 74 -10.28 6.24 -13.73
N ALA A 75 -9.34 6.26 -12.79
CA ALA A 75 -8.46 5.14 -12.49
C ALA A 75 -8.90 4.45 -11.18
N VAL A 76 -8.97 3.11 -11.20
CA VAL A 76 -9.37 2.31 -10.04
C VAL A 76 -8.39 2.49 -8.87
N ASP A 77 -7.10 2.62 -9.16
CA ASP A 77 -6.06 2.92 -8.16
C ASP A 77 -6.29 4.29 -7.49
N ALA A 78 -6.61 5.33 -8.25
CA ALA A 78 -6.92 6.65 -7.70
C ALA A 78 -8.19 6.62 -6.83
N TYR A 79 -9.22 5.88 -7.26
CA TYR A 79 -10.46 5.68 -6.51
C TYR A 79 -10.23 4.97 -5.16
N GLN A 80 -9.34 3.97 -5.13
CA GLN A 80 -8.95 3.27 -3.89
C GLN A 80 -8.07 4.13 -2.97
N ARG A 81 -7.04 4.79 -3.53
CA ARG A 81 -6.15 5.65 -2.72
C ARG A 81 -6.88 6.84 -2.12
N THR A 82 -7.88 7.37 -2.82
CA THR A 82 -8.76 8.43 -2.28
C THR A 82 -9.50 7.94 -1.04
N GLU A 83 -10.07 6.73 -1.06
CA GLU A 83 -10.70 6.14 0.12
C GLU A 83 -9.70 5.97 1.28
N SER A 84 -8.48 5.49 0.99
CA SER A 84 -7.43 5.35 2.01
C SER A 84 -7.03 6.68 2.63
N GLN A 85 -6.84 7.74 1.83
CA GLN A 85 -6.51 9.07 2.35
C GLN A 85 -7.65 9.68 3.16
N LEU A 86 -8.90 9.44 2.76
CA LEU A 86 -10.06 9.84 3.56
C LEU A 86 -10.07 9.11 4.92
N LYS A 87 -9.86 7.79 4.95
CA LYS A 87 -9.75 7.05 6.23
C LYS A 87 -8.63 7.58 7.11
N GLU A 88 -7.47 7.86 6.51
CA GLU A 88 -6.30 8.37 7.22
C GLU A 88 -6.53 9.76 7.84
N PHE A 89 -7.25 10.63 7.14
CA PHE A 89 -7.70 11.91 7.70
C PHE A 89 -8.51 11.71 8.99
N PHE A 90 -9.46 10.78 9.03
CA PHE A 90 -10.23 10.50 10.25
C PHE A 90 -9.40 9.80 11.33
N TYR A 91 -8.42 8.96 10.96
CA TYR A 91 -7.49 8.36 11.91
C TYR A 91 -6.65 9.42 12.64
N ASP A 92 -6.24 10.48 11.94
CA ASP A 92 -5.52 11.61 12.53
C ASP A 92 -6.43 12.49 13.42
N LYS A 93 -7.75 12.33 13.31
CA LYS A 93 -8.77 12.96 14.17
C LYS A 93 -9.30 12.02 15.26
N SER A 94 -8.54 10.96 15.56
CA SER A 94 -8.92 9.94 16.55
C SER A 94 -10.22 9.20 16.26
N ARG A 95 -10.64 9.12 14.99
CA ARG A 95 -11.89 8.45 14.58
C ARG A 95 -11.59 7.23 13.72
N ALA A 96 -11.11 6.17 14.37
CA ALA A 96 -10.74 4.92 13.70
C ALA A 96 -11.95 4.08 13.24
N ALA A 97 -13.12 4.34 13.81
CA ALA A 97 -14.39 3.68 13.49
C ALA A 97 -15.07 4.23 12.21
N ILE A 98 -14.40 5.13 11.47
CA ILE A 98 -14.90 5.71 10.22
C ILE A 98 -15.40 4.62 9.26
N THR A 99 -16.65 4.78 8.81
CA THR A 99 -17.23 3.97 7.74
C THR A 99 -17.42 4.81 6.49
N ILE A 100 -16.83 4.38 5.37
CA ILE A 100 -16.93 5.05 4.08
C ILE A 100 -17.78 4.20 3.14
N GLN A 101 -18.94 4.73 2.76
CA GLN A 101 -19.74 4.17 1.68
C GLN A 101 -19.33 4.86 0.38
N ARG A 102 -18.76 4.10 -0.54
CA ARG A 102 -18.29 4.60 -1.83
C ARG A 102 -19.10 4.02 -2.97
N LYS A 103 -19.39 4.83 -3.99
CA LYS A 103 -20.05 4.41 -5.22
C LYS A 103 -19.39 5.12 -6.40
N ALA A 104 -19.14 4.36 -7.46
CA ALA A 104 -18.70 4.88 -8.75
C ALA A 104 -19.68 4.39 -9.81
N GLU A 105 -20.29 5.32 -10.52
CA GLU A 105 -21.22 5.06 -11.62
C GLU A 105 -20.53 5.44 -12.93
N VAL A 106 -20.17 4.42 -13.73
CA VAL A 106 -19.54 4.59 -15.03
C VAL A 106 -20.61 4.61 -16.11
N ILE A 107 -20.65 5.70 -16.88
CA ILE A 107 -21.61 5.97 -17.95
C ILE A 107 -20.85 5.92 -19.27
N LEU A 108 -20.86 4.74 -19.92
CA LEU A 108 -20.07 4.48 -21.13
C LEU A 108 -20.42 5.44 -22.27
N ASP A 109 -21.71 5.63 -22.56
CA ASP A 109 -22.17 6.51 -23.66
C ASP A 109 -21.71 7.97 -23.55
N ARG A 110 -21.34 8.41 -22.34
CA ARG A 110 -20.89 9.79 -22.07
C ARG A 110 -19.40 9.86 -21.74
N HIS A 111 -18.70 8.73 -21.76
CA HIS A 111 -17.33 8.59 -21.29
C HIS A 111 -17.09 9.25 -19.92
N ALA A 112 -18.04 9.06 -18.99
CA ALA A 112 -18.11 9.80 -17.73
C ALA A 112 -18.24 8.87 -16.52
N ALA A 113 -17.68 9.26 -15.39
CA ALA A 113 -17.85 8.60 -14.10
C ALA A 113 -18.32 9.60 -13.03
N ASN A 114 -19.40 9.26 -12.33
CA ASN A 114 -19.85 9.98 -11.14
C ASN A 114 -19.43 9.20 -9.90
N VAL A 115 -18.74 9.86 -8.98
CA VAL A 115 -18.17 9.22 -7.80
C VAL A 115 -18.72 9.89 -6.54
N SER A 116 -19.16 9.09 -5.58
CA SER A 116 -19.67 9.58 -4.30
C SER A 116 -19.04 8.85 -3.13
N TYR A 117 -18.65 9.59 -2.10
CA TYR A 117 -18.18 9.09 -0.81
C TYR A 117 -19.07 9.65 0.30
N VAL A 118 -19.77 8.78 1.02
CA VAL A 118 -20.54 9.12 2.22
C VAL A 118 -19.78 8.64 3.44
N LEU A 119 -19.42 9.57 4.31
CA LEU A 119 -18.52 9.40 5.44
C LEU A 119 -19.30 9.44 6.74
N ASN A 120 -19.25 8.35 7.50
CA ASN A 120 -19.76 8.27 8.87
C ASN A 120 -18.56 8.18 9.80
N ALA A 121 -18.13 9.33 10.31
CA ALA A 121 -16.93 9.52 11.11
C ALA A 121 -16.91 8.63 12.35
N GLY A 122 -18.07 8.38 12.96
CA GLY A 122 -18.16 7.65 14.22
C GLY A 122 -17.59 8.45 15.40
N PRO A 123 -17.62 7.88 16.61
CA PRO A 123 -17.11 8.55 17.81
C PRO A 123 -15.57 8.67 17.79
N GLU A 124 -15.04 9.53 18.64
CA GLU A 124 -13.61 9.48 18.97
C GLU A 124 -13.27 8.14 19.64
N THR A 125 -12.09 7.63 19.32
CA THR A 125 -11.63 6.28 19.64
C THR A 125 -10.27 6.33 20.35
N GLN A 126 -10.00 5.29 21.11
CA GLN A 126 -8.74 5.08 21.82
C GLN A 126 -8.10 3.78 21.35
N PHE A 127 -6.78 3.68 21.47
CA PHE A 127 -6.08 2.43 21.20
C PHE A 127 -6.47 1.34 22.19
N GLY A 128 -6.76 0.15 21.68
CA GLY A 128 -6.96 -1.06 22.46
C GLY A 128 -5.71 -1.91 22.58
N ALA A 129 -5.89 -3.17 22.95
CA ALA A 129 -4.81 -4.15 22.97
C ALA A 129 -4.22 -4.35 21.57
N THR A 130 -2.90 -4.55 21.49
CA THR A 130 -2.21 -4.88 20.25
C THR A 130 -1.92 -6.37 20.19
N THR A 131 -2.34 -7.02 19.11
CA THR A 131 -2.06 -8.44 18.83
C THR A 131 -1.03 -8.53 17.72
N VAL A 132 0.02 -9.31 17.93
CA VAL A 132 1.08 -9.55 16.93
C VAL A 132 0.97 -10.98 16.39
N GLU A 133 0.95 -11.12 15.07
CA GLU A 133 0.84 -12.39 14.35
C GLU A 133 1.99 -12.56 13.34
N GLY A 134 2.42 -13.81 13.10
CA GLY A 134 3.39 -14.15 12.05
C GLY A 134 4.86 -14.19 12.47
N LEU A 135 5.15 -13.96 13.75
CA LEU A 135 6.48 -14.17 14.33
C LEU A 135 6.82 -15.67 14.42
N LYS A 136 8.08 -16.00 14.20
CA LYS A 136 8.66 -17.35 14.30
C LYS A 136 9.89 -17.33 15.21
N ASP A 137 10.90 -16.53 14.87
CA ASP A 137 12.18 -16.47 15.57
C ASP A 137 12.39 -15.13 16.31
N VAL A 138 11.70 -14.06 15.90
CA VAL A 138 11.82 -12.73 16.52
C VAL A 138 10.91 -12.66 17.75
N GLU A 139 11.46 -12.21 18.87
CA GLU A 139 10.69 -12.04 20.10
C GLU A 139 9.62 -10.95 19.93
N GLN A 140 8.39 -11.24 20.38
CA GLN A 140 7.29 -10.27 20.33
C GLN A 140 7.59 -8.98 21.10
N SER A 141 8.43 -9.05 22.15
CA SER A 141 8.89 -7.89 22.93
C SER A 141 9.55 -6.82 22.06
N ILE A 142 10.30 -7.23 21.03
CA ILE A 142 10.97 -6.33 20.08
C ILE A 142 9.93 -5.52 19.30
N VAL A 143 8.90 -6.19 18.79
CA VAL A 143 7.80 -5.54 18.06
C VAL A 143 7.03 -4.57 18.97
N LEU A 144 6.77 -4.98 20.21
CA LEU A 144 6.03 -4.17 21.17
C LEU A 144 6.81 -2.91 21.63
N GLN A 145 8.15 -2.94 21.61
CA GLN A 145 8.99 -1.78 21.92
C GLN A 145 8.96 -0.71 20.82
N GLU A 146 8.68 -1.09 19.57
CA GLU A 146 8.58 -0.14 18.46
C GLU A 146 7.22 0.57 18.36
N LEU A 147 6.24 0.15 19.17
CA LEU A 147 4.93 0.81 19.23
C LEU A 147 5.09 2.22 19.79
N THR A 148 4.49 3.19 19.09
CA THR A 148 4.50 4.61 19.50
C THR A 148 3.19 5.06 20.16
N TYR A 149 2.38 4.09 20.57
CA TYR A 149 1.12 4.30 21.26
C TYR A 149 0.94 3.25 22.37
N LYS A 150 0.04 3.53 23.30
CA LYS A 150 -0.35 2.61 24.38
C LYS A 150 -1.86 2.42 24.44
N PRO A 151 -2.35 1.27 24.93
CA PRO A 151 -3.77 1.09 25.19
C PRO A 151 -4.32 2.21 26.10
N GLY A 152 -5.48 2.77 25.72
CA GLY A 152 -6.13 3.89 26.39
C GLY A 152 -5.73 5.29 25.90
N GLU A 153 -4.68 5.42 25.09
CA GLU A 153 -4.35 6.70 24.44
C GLU A 153 -5.33 6.98 23.29
N SER A 154 -5.57 8.26 23.00
CA SER A 154 -6.36 8.67 21.83
C SER A 154 -5.80 8.07 20.56
N PHE A 155 -6.69 7.52 19.72
CA PHE A 155 -6.27 6.92 18.47
C PHE A 155 -5.58 7.96 17.58
N SER A 156 -4.51 7.56 16.90
CA SER A 156 -3.74 8.46 16.03
C SER A 156 -3.17 7.71 14.83
N GLY A 157 -3.57 8.12 13.63
CA GLY A 157 -2.97 7.61 12.40
C GLY A 157 -1.46 7.87 12.36
N ALA A 158 -1.01 9.02 12.86
CA ALA A 158 0.41 9.35 12.96
C ALA A 158 1.20 8.37 13.83
N ALA A 159 0.63 7.87 14.93
CA ALA A 159 1.27 6.85 15.77
C ALA A 159 1.36 5.50 15.05
N LEU A 160 0.35 5.12 14.27
CA LEU A 160 0.41 3.90 13.45
C LEU A 160 1.50 4.00 12.37
N ARG A 161 1.57 5.13 11.65
CA ARG A 161 2.63 5.37 10.65
C ARG A 161 4.03 5.36 11.25
N THR A 162 4.19 5.95 12.43
CA THR A 162 5.50 5.98 13.12
C THR A 162 5.89 4.57 13.58
N THR A 163 4.95 3.82 14.14
CA THR A 163 5.14 2.40 14.47
C THR A 163 5.54 1.58 13.25
N GLU A 164 4.85 1.75 12.11
CA GLU A 164 5.18 1.06 10.87
C GLU A 164 6.59 1.41 10.36
N LYS A 165 6.96 2.69 10.44
CA LYS A 165 8.30 3.16 10.10
C LYS A 165 9.37 2.50 10.99
N ASN A 166 9.18 2.52 12.31
CA ASN A 166 10.09 1.89 13.27
C ASN A 166 10.28 0.40 12.96
N LEU A 167 9.18 -0.33 12.72
CA LEU A 167 9.23 -1.76 12.36
C LEU A 167 9.94 -2.00 11.01
N ARG A 168 9.78 -1.10 10.02
CA ARG A 168 10.54 -1.16 8.76
C ARG A 168 12.03 -0.93 8.97
N GLU A 169 12.40 -0.01 9.86
CA GLU A 169 13.80 0.33 10.15
C GLU A 169 14.57 -0.82 10.81
N LEU A 170 13.88 -1.71 11.53
CA LEU A 170 14.48 -2.96 12.03
C LEU A 170 15.03 -3.86 10.90
N ASP A 171 14.51 -3.74 9.66
CA ASP A 171 14.87 -4.60 8.51
C ASP A 171 14.68 -6.10 8.77
N LEU A 172 13.83 -6.47 9.75
CA LEU A 172 13.58 -7.85 10.13
C LEU A 172 12.41 -8.48 9.38
N PHE A 173 11.53 -7.68 8.77
CA PHE A 173 10.27 -8.14 8.21
C PHE A 173 10.17 -7.84 6.71
N SER A 174 9.77 -8.83 5.91
CA SER A 174 9.47 -8.66 4.47
C SER A 174 8.08 -8.07 4.25
N LEU A 175 7.15 -8.33 5.18
CA LEU A 175 5.79 -7.80 5.18
C LEU A 175 5.47 -7.22 6.56
N ILE A 176 4.89 -6.03 6.58
CA ILE A 176 4.35 -5.38 7.78
C ILE A 176 2.96 -4.87 7.41
N VAL A 177 1.95 -5.36 8.13
CA VAL A 177 0.55 -4.96 7.95
C VAL A 177 -0.02 -4.60 9.32
N ILE A 178 -0.39 -3.33 9.48
CA ILE A 178 -1.00 -2.80 10.71
C ILE A 178 -2.47 -2.51 10.43
N GLU A 179 -3.35 -3.26 11.08
CA GLU A 179 -4.79 -3.23 10.87
C GLU A 179 -5.51 -2.85 12.17
N PRO A 180 -6.03 -1.61 12.28
CA PRO A 180 -7.01 -1.26 13.30
C PRO A 180 -8.25 -2.15 13.16
N GLN A 181 -8.84 -2.57 14.27
CA GLN A 181 -10.02 -3.45 14.30
C GLN A 181 -11.17 -2.76 15.05
N PRO A 182 -11.76 -1.68 14.48
CA PRO A 182 -12.87 -1.00 15.13
C PRO A 182 -14.10 -1.93 15.17
N SER A 183 -14.80 -1.93 16.31
CA SER A 183 -16.04 -2.68 16.49
C SER A 183 -17.12 -1.76 17.08
N PRO A 184 -17.74 -0.89 16.27
CA PRO A 184 -18.80 0.00 16.74
C PRO A 184 -19.91 -0.79 17.47
N PRO A 185 -20.47 -0.29 18.58
CA PRO A 185 -20.30 1.08 19.11
C PRO A 185 -19.08 1.26 20.05
N ASP A 186 -18.19 0.27 20.18
CA ASP A 186 -17.02 0.38 21.04
C ASP A 186 -16.07 1.51 20.56
N THR A 187 -15.58 2.30 21.51
CA THR A 187 -14.61 3.37 21.29
C THR A 187 -13.18 2.89 21.44
N VAL A 188 -12.96 1.70 22.01
CA VAL A 188 -11.64 1.09 22.12
C VAL A 188 -11.36 0.26 20.85
N VAL A 189 -10.26 0.55 20.18
CA VAL A 189 -9.92 -0.06 18.88
C VAL A 189 -8.66 -0.89 19.02
N PRO A 190 -8.77 -2.23 19.13
CA PRO A 190 -7.63 -3.12 19.06
C PRO A 190 -6.86 -2.94 17.76
N VAL A 191 -5.56 -3.18 17.82
CA VAL A 191 -4.67 -3.11 16.64
C VAL A 191 -4.08 -4.49 16.39
N LYS A 192 -4.24 -5.00 15.17
CA LYS A 192 -3.59 -6.24 14.74
C LYS A 192 -2.38 -5.90 13.90
N ILE A 193 -1.22 -6.45 14.25
CA ILE A 193 0.01 -6.33 13.50
C ILE A 193 0.34 -7.71 12.95
N ARG A 194 0.30 -7.85 11.62
CA ARG A 194 0.76 -9.05 10.91
C ARG A 194 2.13 -8.80 10.32
N LEU A 195 3.04 -9.74 10.57
CA LEU A 195 4.44 -9.66 10.16
C LEU A 195 4.82 -10.91 9.36
N GLU A 196 5.73 -10.75 8.42
CA GLU A 196 6.46 -11.87 7.82
C GLU A 196 7.94 -11.65 8.04
N GLU A 197 8.60 -12.54 8.77
CA GLU A 197 10.02 -12.45 9.06
C GLU A 197 10.87 -12.69 7.81
N LYS A 198 11.90 -11.86 7.62
CA LYS A 198 12.94 -12.11 6.61
C LYS A 198 13.77 -13.32 7.03
N PRO A 199 14.35 -14.04 6.05
CA PRO A 199 15.33 -15.07 6.36
C PRO A 199 16.44 -14.50 7.26
N PRO A 200 16.79 -15.18 8.37
CA PRO A 200 17.75 -14.65 9.34
C PRO A 200 19.17 -14.55 8.77
N ARG A 201 19.46 -15.28 7.68
CA ARG A 201 20.77 -15.33 7.02
C ARG A 201 20.61 -15.14 5.52
N GLU A 202 21.47 -14.34 4.93
CA GLU A 202 21.51 -14.07 3.50
C GLU A 202 22.95 -14.19 3.00
N ILE A 203 23.15 -14.95 1.92
CA ILE A 203 24.43 -15.03 1.20
C ILE A 203 24.20 -14.39 -0.18
N LYS A 204 25.01 -13.38 -0.52
CA LYS A 204 25.06 -12.78 -1.85
C LYS A 204 26.40 -13.08 -2.49
N VAL A 205 26.38 -13.68 -3.67
CA VAL A 205 27.55 -13.88 -4.51
C VAL A 205 27.32 -13.08 -5.80
N GLY A 206 28.31 -12.30 -6.22
CA GLY A 206 28.25 -11.49 -7.43
C GLY A 206 29.54 -11.59 -8.23
N LEU A 207 29.42 -11.77 -9.53
CA LEU A 207 30.51 -11.75 -10.49
C LEU A 207 30.15 -10.76 -11.60
N GLY A 208 31.09 -9.93 -12.03
CA GLY A 208 30.88 -8.94 -13.08
C GLY A 208 32.13 -8.77 -13.93
N TYR A 209 31.95 -8.36 -15.18
CA TYR A 209 33.04 -8.06 -16.10
C TYR A 209 32.81 -6.71 -16.78
N GLY A 210 33.85 -5.89 -16.97
CA GLY A 210 33.73 -4.55 -17.55
C GLY A 210 34.97 -4.11 -18.32
N THR A 211 34.81 -3.07 -19.15
CA THR A 211 35.88 -2.53 -20.00
C THR A 211 36.92 -1.69 -19.24
N GLU A 212 36.53 -1.03 -18.14
CA GLU A 212 37.44 -0.25 -17.27
C GLU A 212 38.01 -1.08 -16.11
N GLU A 213 37.14 -1.76 -15.38
CA GLU A 213 37.50 -2.71 -14.32
C GLU A 213 37.17 -4.11 -14.87
N GLN A 214 38.19 -4.91 -15.17
CA GLN A 214 38.06 -6.16 -15.93
C GLN A 214 37.17 -7.14 -15.19
N LEU A 215 37.69 -7.88 -14.20
CA LEU A 215 36.92 -8.89 -13.48
C LEU A 215 36.60 -8.41 -12.07
N ARG A 216 35.34 -8.55 -11.67
CA ARG A 216 34.86 -8.16 -10.33
C ARG A 216 34.17 -9.33 -9.68
N GLY A 217 34.53 -9.59 -8.43
CA GLY A 217 33.93 -10.63 -7.60
C GLY A 217 33.55 -10.07 -6.24
N GLN A 218 32.39 -10.46 -5.73
CA GLN A 218 31.97 -10.16 -4.37
C GLN A 218 31.28 -11.36 -3.73
N VAL A 219 31.56 -11.57 -2.45
CA VAL A 219 30.83 -12.49 -1.59
C VAL A 219 30.46 -11.72 -0.32
N ARG A 220 29.18 -11.73 0.04
CA ARG A 220 28.66 -11.08 1.24
C ARG A 220 27.78 -12.08 1.99
N TRP A 221 28.06 -12.26 3.27
CA TRP A 221 27.20 -12.98 4.21
C TRP A 221 26.62 -11.98 5.21
N ARG A 222 25.31 -12.03 5.38
CA ARG A 222 24.57 -11.15 6.29
C ARG A 222 23.71 -12.01 7.22
N ASN A 223 23.69 -11.64 8.49
CA ASN A 223 22.77 -12.19 9.49
C ASN A 223 22.01 -11.04 10.15
N ASN A 224 20.68 -11.07 10.08
CA ASN A 224 19.80 -10.00 10.55
C ASN A 224 19.33 -10.19 12.01
N ASN A 225 19.64 -11.32 12.66
CA ASN A 225 19.30 -11.59 14.06
C ASN A 225 20.48 -12.24 14.80
N TRP A 226 21.66 -11.62 14.71
CA TRP A 226 22.89 -12.12 15.33
C TRP A 226 22.81 -12.05 16.87
N LEU A 227 22.86 -13.22 17.53
CA LEU A 227 22.75 -13.38 18.99
C LEU A 227 21.39 -12.99 19.60
N GLY A 228 20.34 -12.85 18.78
CA GLY A 228 19.04 -12.36 19.23
C GLY A 228 18.97 -10.83 19.34
N GLY A 229 17.75 -10.29 19.37
CA GLY A 229 17.52 -8.85 19.59
C GLY A 229 17.70 -7.95 18.37
N ALA A 230 17.38 -8.42 17.16
CA ALA A 230 17.40 -7.60 15.94
C ALA A 230 18.78 -7.03 15.53
N ARG A 231 19.87 -7.63 16.00
CA ARG A 231 21.24 -7.18 15.70
C ARG A 231 21.70 -7.67 14.35
N ARG A 232 22.23 -6.76 13.53
CA ARG A 232 22.76 -7.08 12.18
C ARG A 232 24.27 -7.32 12.22
N LEU A 233 24.71 -8.44 11.65
CA LEU A 233 26.12 -8.72 11.35
C LEU A 233 26.27 -8.91 9.84
N GLU A 234 27.18 -8.17 9.21
CA GLU A 234 27.52 -8.32 7.79
C GLU A 234 29.02 -8.53 7.63
N VAL A 235 29.40 -9.55 6.86
CA VAL A 235 30.78 -9.85 6.49
C VAL A 235 30.84 -9.96 4.97
N GLY A 236 31.75 -9.22 4.33
CA GLY A 236 31.87 -9.25 2.88
C GLY A 236 33.30 -9.08 2.40
N VAL A 237 33.60 -9.71 1.27
CA VAL A 237 34.85 -9.58 0.52
C VAL A 237 34.51 -9.12 -0.88
N LYS A 238 35.22 -8.11 -1.38
CA LYS A 238 35.14 -7.62 -2.76
C LYS A 238 36.55 -7.62 -3.36
N ALA A 239 36.68 -8.16 -4.57
CA ALA A 239 37.90 -8.15 -5.36
C ALA A 239 37.62 -7.55 -6.74
N SER A 240 38.60 -6.83 -7.28
CA SER A 240 38.54 -6.24 -8.62
C SER A 240 39.91 -6.40 -9.27
N PHE A 241 39.92 -6.87 -10.52
CA PHE A 241 41.11 -7.21 -11.31
C PHE A 241 41.06 -6.45 -12.64
#